data_AF-A0A0G3G3Q2-F1
#
_entry.id   AF-A0A0G3G3Q2-F1
#
_cell.length_a   1.000
_cell.length_b   1.000
_cell.length_c   1.000
_cell.angle_alpha   90.00
_cell.angle_beta   90.00
_cell.angle_gamma   90.00
#
_symmetry.space_group_name_H-M   'P 1'
#
loop_
_entity.id
_entity.type
_entity.pdbx_description
1 polymer ?
#
loop_
_entity_poly.entity_id
_entity_poly.type
_entity_poly.pdbx_seq_one_letter_code
_entity_poly.pdbx_strand_id
1 'polypeptide(L)'
;MLSPKGREEIERLLEGGLVHDWGEAETTLRNVTRMLLTTRPDLLRLYFTPEAWEQITAWPQKKAANAIIAALRTGVVDTLGRPAIANREQARFYLLCFQDDLTERVDAWCREHPEECPRRSRKRTTALPDDSYT
;
A
#
# COMPACT_ATOMS: atom_id res chain seq x y z
N MET A 1 -11.97 -10.67 3.26
CA MET A 1 -11.42 -10.12 2.00
C MET A 1 -10.37 -11.06 1.42
N LEU A 2 -9.20 -11.22 2.05
CA LEU A 2 -8.23 -12.24 1.62
C LEU A 2 -8.69 -13.65 1.99
N SER A 3 -8.41 -14.63 1.13
CA SER A 3 -8.63 -16.05 1.43
C SER A 3 -7.56 -16.58 2.38
N PRO A 4 -7.78 -17.76 3.03
CA PRO A 4 -6.73 -18.42 3.82
C PRO A 4 -5.46 -18.64 3.00
N LYS A 5 -5.59 -19.17 1.78
CA LYS A 5 -4.48 -19.36 0.84
C LYS A 5 -3.78 -18.03 0.51
N GLY A 6 -4.53 -16.96 0.29
CA GLY A 6 -3.95 -15.64 0.03
C GLY A 6 -3.11 -15.12 1.19
N ARG A 7 -3.50 -15.40 2.42
CA ARG A 7 -2.72 -15.07 3.62
C ARG A 7 -1.44 -15.92 3.70
N GLU A 8 -1.53 -17.22 3.44
CA GLU A 8 -0.38 -18.12 3.38
C GLU A 8 0.64 -17.68 2.31
N GLU A 9 0.18 -17.29 1.11
CA GLU A 9 1.09 -16.81 0.07
C GLU A 9 1.77 -15.49 0.48
N ILE A 10 1.05 -14.58 1.15
CA ILE A 10 1.64 -13.36 1.69
C ILE A 10 2.69 -13.70 2.76
N GLU A 11 2.42 -14.65 3.65
CA GLU A 11 3.38 -15.13 4.65
C GLU A 11 4.65 -15.67 3.98
N ARG A 12 4.52 -16.54 2.96
CA ARG A 12 5.68 -17.05 2.20
C ARG A 12 6.47 -15.94 1.49
N LEU A 13 5.78 -14.94 0.94
CA LEU A 13 6.46 -13.79 0.34
C LEU A 13 7.28 -13.02 1.39
N LEU A 14 6.75 -12.88 2.60
CA LEU A 14 7.44 -12.22 3.71
C LEU A 14 8.64 -13.04 4.21
N GLU A 15 8.49 -14.36 4.36
CA GLU A 15 9.59 -15.27 4.66
C GLU A 15 10.70 -15.20 3.59
N GLY A 16 10.32 -14.99 2.33
CA GLY A 16 11.23 -14.78 1.21
C GLY A 16 11.89 -13.40 1.14
N GLY A 17 11.66 -12.52 2.13
CA GLY A 17 12.31 -11.21 2.23
C GLY A 17 11.60 -10.05 1.55
N LEU A 18 10.29 -10.16 1.27
CA LEU A 18 9.53 -9.08 0.61
C LEU A 18 9.61 -7.73 1.36
N VAL A 19 9.76 -7.72 2.68
CA VAL A 19 9.81 -6.50 3.50
C VAL A 19 11.11 -6.42 4.27
N HIS A 20 12.20 -6.16 3.56
CA HIS A 20 13.43 -5.59 4.15
C HIS A 20 13.43 -4.05 4.07
N ASP A 21 12.75 -3.51 3.05
CA ASP A 21 12.55 -2.09 2.80
C ASP A 21 11.09 -1.84 2.41
N TRP A 22 10.42 -0.88 3.07
CA TRP A 22 8.99 -0.63 2.87
C TRP A 22 8.69 0.04 1.53
N GLY A 23 9.60 0.87 1.01
CA GLY A 23 9.48 1.49 -0.31
C GLY A 23 9.64 0.48 -1.44
N GLU A 24 10.60 -0.44 -1.31
CA GLU A 24 10.80 -1.56 -2.23
C GLU A 24 9.61 -2.51 -2.19
N ALA A 25 9.14 -2.90 -0.99
CA ALA A 25 7.96 -3.73 -0.82
C ALA A 25 6.74 -3.14 -1.54
N GLU A 26 6.48 -1.82 -1.40
CA GLU A 26 5.39 -1.15 -2.11
C GLU A 26 5.54 -1.27 -3.63
N THR A 27 6.75 -1.01 -4.13
CA THR A 27 7.03 -1.00 -5.57
C THR A 27 6.89 -2.41 -6.15
N THR A 28 7.44 -3.41 -5.47
CA THR A 28 7.35 -4.83 -5.83
C THR A 28 5.90 -5.31 -5.83
N LEU A 29 5.15 -5.10 -4.74
CA LEU A 29 3.74 -5.47 -4.66
C LEU A 29 2.92 -4.83 -5.78
N ARG A 30 3.13 -3.54 -6.05
CA ARG A 30 2.42 -2.81 -7.11
C ARG A 30 2.75 -3.40 -8.49
N ASN A 31 4.01 -3.66 -8.79
CA ASN A 31 4.45 -4.15 -10.09
C ASN A 31 3.96 -5.59 -10.33
N VAL A 32 4.14 -6.48 -9.35
CA VAL A 32 3.68 -7.87 -9.40
C VAL A 32 2.16 -7.91 -9.54
N THR A 33 1.41 -7.14 -8.74
CA THR A 33 -0.06 -7.11 -8.84
C THR A 33 -0.52 -6.63 -10.21
N ARG A 34 0.09 -5.58 -10.78
CA ARG A 34 -0.23 -5.11 -12.13
C ARG A 34 0.07 -6.16 -13.18
N MET A 35 1.24 -6.79 -13.11
CA MET A 35 1.63 -7.86 -14.02
C MET A 35 0.63 -9.03 -13.95
N LEU A 36 0.26 -9.48 -12.76
CA LEU A 36 -0.70 -10.56 -12.56
C LEU A 36 -2.09 -10.18 -13.07
N LEU A 37 -2.57 -8.96 -12.82
CA LEU A 37 -3.84 -8.49 -13.36
C LEU A 37 -3.91 -8.54 -14.88
N THR A 38 -2.80 -8.29 -15.57
CA THR A 38 -2.73 -8.31 -17.03
C THR A 38 -2.51 -9.70 -17.60
N THR A 39 -1.66 -10.52 -16.97
CA THR A 39 -1.16 -11.77 -17.55
C THR A 39 -1.84 -13.01 -16.98
N ARG A 40 -2.14 -13.02 -15.68
CA ARG A 40 -2.62 -14.18 -14.91
C ARG A 40 -3.59 -13.77 -13.79
N PRO A 41 -4.75 -13.17 -14.14
CA PRO A 41 -5.73 -12.76 -13.13
C PRO A 41 -6.33 -13.95 -12.37
N ASP A 42 -6.25 -15.15 -12.95
CA ASP A 42 -6.62 -16.42 -12.32
C ASP A 42 -5.77 -16.70 -11.06
N LEU A 43 -4.46 -16.42 -11.10
CA LEU A 43 -3.58 -16.58 -9.94
C LEU A 43 -3.92 -15.56 -8.85
N LEU A 44 -4.21 -14.33 -9.26
CA LEU A 44 -4.54 -13.26 -8.33
C LEU A 44 -5.89 -13.52 -7.62
N ARG A 45 -6.86 -14.10 -8.33
CA ARG A 45 -8.14 -14.52 -7.75
C ARG A 45 -7.97 -15.43 -6.54
N LEU A 46 -6.94 -16.29 -6.51
CA LEU A 46 -6.68 -17.22 -5.40
C LEU A 46 -6.36 -16.50 -4.08
N TYR A 47 -5.90 -15.24 -4.13
CA TYR A 47 -5.60 -14.44 -2.94
C TYR A 47 -6.86 -13.94 -2.22
N PHE A 48 -8.02 -13.98 -2.87
CA PHE A 48 -9.26 -13.40 -2.38
C PHE A 48 -10.31 -14.48 -2.13
N THR A 49 -11.24 -14.22 -1.20
CA THR A 49 -12.45 -15.05 -1.12
C THR A 49 -13.27 -14.88 -2.40
N PRO A 50 -14.04 -15.90 -2.84
CA PRO A 50 -14.85 -15.80 -4.06
C PRO A 50 -15.75 -14.56 -4.08
N GLU A 51 -16.44 -14.31 -2.97
CA GLU A 51 -17.31 -13.15 -2.79
C GLU A 51 -16.55 -11.81 -2.91
N ALA A 52 -15.39 -11.68 -2.25
CA ALA A 52 -14.60 -10.45 -2.33
C ALA A 52 -14.08 -10.20 -3.75
N TRP A 53 -13.65 -11.26 -4.43
CA TRP A 53 -13.20 -11.16 -5.82
C TRP A 53 -14.32 -10.68 -6.75
N GLU A 54 -15.52 -11.26 -6.65
CA GLU A 54 -16.68 -10.86 -7.44
C GLU A 54 -17.06 -9.39 -7.18
N GLN A 55 -17.12 -8.99 -5.91
CA GLN A 55 -17.42 -7.60 -5.54
C GLN A 55 -16.39 -6.61 -6.09
N ILE A 56 -15.10 -6.91 -5.97
CA ILE A 56 -14.02 -6.02 -6.42
C ILE A 56 -14.00 -5.92 -7.94
N THR A 57 -14.17 -7.04 -8.65
CA THR A 57 -14.11 -7.08 -10.12
C THR A 57 -15.36 -6.53 -10.82
N ALA A 58 -16.46 -6.35 -10.09
CA ALA A 58 -17.63 -5.61 -10.58
C ALA A 58 -17.39 -4.09 -10.68
N TRP A 59 -16.31 -3.56 -10.11
CA TRP A 59 -15.97 -2.14 -10.17
C TRP A 59 -15.27 -1.76 -11.49
N PRO A 60 -15.23 -0.45 -11.85
CA PRO A 60 -14.40 0.02 -12.95
C PRO A 60 -12.95 -0.45 -12.78
N GLN A 61 -12.31 -0.88 -13.87
CA GLN A 61 -11.01 -1.55 -13.87
C GLN A 61 -9.95 -0.86 -12.99
N LYS A 62 -9.83 0.47 -13.11
CA LYS A 62 -8.87 1.27 -12.31
C LYS A 62 -9.18 1.20 -10.80
N LYS A 63 -10.46 1.23 -10.43
CA LYS A 63 -10.92 1.14 -9.04
C LYS A 63 -10.68 -0.26 -8.49
N ALA A 64 -11.00 -1.30 -9.27
CA ALA A 64 -10.74 -2.69 -8.91
C ALA A 64 -9.24 -2.94 -8.66
N ALA A 65 -8.37 -2.51 -9.58
CA ALA A 65 -6.93 -2.66 -9.44
C ALA A 65 -6.39 -1.98 -8.17
N ASN A 66 -6.85 -0.76 -7.86
CA ASN A 66 -6.46 -0.07 -6.63
C ASN A 66 -6.93 -0.80 -5.37
N ALA A 67 -8.15 -1.35 -5.39
CA ALA A 67 -8.71 -2.10 -4.27
C ALA A 67 -7.93 -3.40 -4.00
N ILE A 68 -7.56 -4.12 -5.06
CA ILE A 68 -6.73 -5.31 -4.98
C ILE A 68 -5.37 -4.99 -4.36
N ILE A 69 -4.69 -3.95 -4.87
CA ILE A 69 -3.38 -3.57 -4.32
C ILE A 69 -3.50 -3.14 -2.86
N ALA A 70 -4.52 -2.34 -2.51
CA ALA A 70 -4.76 -1.94 -1.12
C ALA A 70 -5.00 -3.16 -0.21
N ALA A 71 -5.81 -4.12 -0.66
CA ALA A 71 -6.08 -5.35 0.08
C ALA A 71 -4.84 -6.19 0.34
N LEU A 72 -3.95 -6.31 -0.66
CA LEU A 72 -2.68 -7.03 -0.50
C LEU A 72 -1.74 -6.31 0.46
N ARG A 73 -1.68 -4.97 0.41
CA ARG A 73 -0.92 -4.18 1.39
C ARG A 73 -1.44 -4.38 2.81
N THR A 74 -2.75 -4.35 3.01
CA THR A 74 -3.36 -4.64 4.31
C THR A 74 -2.99 -6.04 4.78
N GLY A 75 -3.02 -7.03 3.89
CA GLY A 75 -2.54 -8.40 4.19
C GLY A 75 -1.10 -8.43 4.68
N VAL A 76 -0.18 -7.74 4.02
CA VAL A 76 1.22 -7.63 4.45
C VAL A 76 1.35 -7.02 5.84
N VAL A 77 0.63 -5.92 6.09
CA VAL A 77 0.67 -5.23 7.39
C VAL A 77 0.07 -6.09 8.50
N ASP A 78 -1.02 -6.80 8.22
CA ASP A 78 -1.66 -7.72 9.17
C ASP A 78 -0.77 -8.93 9.49
N THR A 79 -0.16 -9.55 8.47
CA THR A 79 0.74 -10.71 8.67
C THR A 79 1.97 -10.34 9.48
N LEU A 80 2.51 -9.12 9.32
CA LEU A 80 3.61 -8.62 10.15
C LEU A 80 3.19 -8.18 11.57
N GLY A 81 1.90 -8.30 11.93
CA GLY A 81 1.41 -7.91 13.25
C GLY A 81 1.29 -6.39 13.44
N ARG A 82 1.18 -5.62 12.35
CA ARG A 82 1.05 -4.15 12.35
C ARG A 82 2.15 -3.45 13.17
N PRO A 83 3.43 -3.62 12.79
CA PRO A 83 4.56 -3.06 13.55
C PRO A 83 4.45 -1.55 13.75
N ALA A 84 5.08 -1.05 14.81
CA ALA A 84 5.18 0.39 15.04
C ALA A 84 5.86 1.08 13.84
N ILE A 85 5.42 2.29 13.51
CA ILE A 85 5.97 3.06 12.38
C ILE A 85 7.38 3.51 12.75
N ALA A 86 8.39 2.97 12.05
CA ALA A 86 9.79 3.29 12.27
C ALA A 86 10.30 4.40 11.34
N ASN A 87 9.68 4.56 10.17
CA ASN A 87 10.10 5.52 9.18
C ASN A 87 8.96 6.00 8.29
N ARG A 88 9.26 7.03 7.49
CA ARG A 88 8.34 7.66 6.54
C ARG A 88 7.78 6.71 5.48
N GLU A 89 8.55 5.75 5.00
CA GLU A 89 8.12 4.85 3.93
C GLU A 89 7.07 3.86 4.43
N GLN A 90 7.27 3.32 5.63
CA GLN A 90 6.27 2.53 6.34
C GLN A 90 5.00 3.35 6.59
N ALA A 91 5.13 4.60 7.05
CA ALA A 91 4.00 5.50 7.25
C ALA A 91 3.20 5.71 5.94
N ARG A 92 3.90 5.90 4.82
CA ARG A 92 3.29 6.01 3.49
C ARG A 92 2.61 4.69 3.08
N PHE A 93 3.24 3.55 3.31
CA PHE A 93 2.67 2.24 3.04
C PHE A 93 1.34 2.03 3.78
N TYR A 94 1.28 2.44 5.06
CA TYR A 94 0.09 2.33 5.90
C TYR A 94 -1.07 3.18 5.37
N LEU A 95 -0.80 4.42 4.94
CA LEU A 95 -1.81 5.27 4.30
C LEU A 95 -2.39 4.66 3.02
N LEU A 96 -1.59 3.88 2.29
CA LEU A 96 -1.98 3.23 1.04
C LEU A 96 -2.81 1.95 1.25
N CYS A 97 -3.03 1.53 2.50
CA CYS A 97 -3.92 0.44 2.87
C CYS A 97 -5.40 0.88 2.98
N PHE A 98 -5.65 2.19 3.09
CA PHE A 98 -6.99 2.77 3.27
C PHE A 98 -7.78 2.11 4.43
N GLN A 99 -7.11 1.88 5.56
CA GLN A 99 -7.72 1.45 6.82
C GLN A 99 -7.69 2.63 7.80
N ASP A 100 -8.80 2.87 8.49
CA ASP A 100 -8.92 4.01 9.41
C ASP A 100 -7.94 3.89 10.57
N ASP A 101 -7.79 2.70 11.16
CA ASP A 101 -6.87 2.47 12.28
C ASP A 101 -5.40 2.69 11.90
N LEU A 102 -4.99 2.29 10.69
CA LEU A 102 -3.64 2.54 10.19
C LEU A 102 -3.43 4.02 9.90
N THR A 103 -4.48 4.71 9.47
CA THR A 103 -4.46 6.16 9.25
C THR A 103 -4.26 6.91 10.56
N GLU A 104 -4.98 6.52 11.62
CA GLU A 104 -4.83 7.09 12.96
C GLU A 104 -3.42 6.89 13.52
N ARG A 105 -2.82 5.71 13.31
CA ARG A 105 -1.42 5.43 13.67
C ARG A 105 -0.44 6.35 12.96
N VAL A 106 -0.64 6.58 11.66
CA VAL A 106 0.18 7.53 10.89
C VAL A 106 0.01 8.96 11.40
N ASP A 107 -1.21 9.35 11.76
CA ASP A 107 -1.48 10.69 12.31
C ASP A 107 -0.89 10.89 13.71
N ALA A 108 -0.83 9.84 14.54
CA ALA A 108 -0.06 9.85 15.79
C ALA A 108 1.44 10.01 15.51
N TRP A 109 2.00 9.17 14.64
CA TRP A 109 3.43 9.22 14.30
C TRP A 109 3.84 10.56 13.68
N CYS A 110 3.03 11.14 12.80
CA CYS A 110 3.26 12.46 12.19
C CYS A 110 3.28 13.62 13.20
N ARG A 111 2.59 13.49 14.35
CA ARG A 111 2.64 14.51 15.42
C ARG A 111 3.99 14.46 16.14
N GLU A 112 4.57 13.28 16.29
CA GLU A 112 5.88 13.06 16.90
C GLU A 112 7.04 13.35 15.91
N HIS A 113 6.82 13.08 14.62
CA HIS A 113 7.82 13.19 13.54
C HIS A 113 7.34 14.15 12.43
N PRO A 114 7.18 15.45 12.71
CA PRO A 114 6.58 16.41 11.79
C PRO A 114 7.35 16.60 10.47
N GLU A 115 8.67 16.45 10.48
CA GLU A 115 9.52 16.61 9.28
C GLU A 115 9.47 15.39 8.34
N GLU A 116 9.21 14.21 8.91
CA GLU A 116 9.18 12.96 8.16
C GLU A 116 7.76 12.58 7.70
N CYS A 117 6.75 13.34 8.12
CA CYS A 117 5.36 13.05 7.82
C CYS A 117 5.10 12.94 6.30
N PRO A 118 4.62 11.78 5.78
CA PRO A 118 4.43 11.58 4.35
C PRO A 118 3.38 12.52 3.74
N ARG A 119 2.48 13.08 4.55
CA ARG A 119 1.44 14.04 4.12
C ARG A 119 1.98 15.46 3.87
N ARG A 120 3.09 15.86 4.50
CA ARG A 120 3.61 17.24 4.45
C ARG A 120 4.41 17.59 3.19
N SER A 121 4.78 16.59 2.39
CA SER A 121 5.76 16.76 1.31
C SER A 121 5.23 17.37 0.01
N ARG A 122 3.98 17.82 0.01
CA ARG A 122 3.39 18.51 -1.14
C ARG A 122 3.47 20.04 -1.04
N LYS A 123 4.18 20.59 -0.03
CA LYS A 123 4.26 22.04 0.22
C LYS A 123 5.62 22.71 -0.09
N ARG A 124 6.52 22.07 -0.85
CA ARG A 124 7.82 22.68 -1.19
C ARG A 124 8.21 22.50 -2.66
N THR A 125 7.34 22.93 -3.57
CA THR A 125 7.70 23.20 -4.98
C THR A 125 6.89 24.36 -5.55
N THR A 126 6.83 25.45 -4.79
CA THR A 126 6.41 26.77 -5.28
C THR A 126 7.06 27.81 -4.40
N ALA A 127 8.30 28.16 -4.73
CA ALA A 127 8.89 29.47 -4.46
C ALA A 127 10.31 29.46 -4.98
N LEU A 128 10.54 30.16 -6.09
CA LEU A 128 11.60 31.16 -6.29
C LEU A 128 11.24 31.95 -7.56
N PRO A 129 11.68 33.21 -7.68
CA PRO A 129 10.79 34.35 -7.58
C PRO A 129 10.53 35.05 -8.91
N ASP A 130 9.53 35.90 -8.85
CA ASP A 130 9.23 37.00 -9.76
C ASP A 130 10.47 37.90 -9.92
N ASP A 131 11.13 37.86 -11.08
CA ASP A 131 12.07 38.89 -11.52
C ASP A 131 11.46 39.64 -12.70
N SER A 132 10.60 40.60 -12.35
CA SER A 132 10.71 42.02 -12.71
C SER A 132 11.46 42.36 -14.01
N TYR A 133 10.70 42.93 -14.95
CA TYR A 133 11.04 44.04 -15.86
C TYR A 133 12.52 44.26 -16.23
N THR A 134 12.84 44.03 -17.51
CA THR A 134 13.36 45.08 -18.42
C THR A 134 13.15 44.70 -19.88
#